data_AF-A0A9E0KZ70-F1
#
_entry.id   AF-A0A9E0KZ70-F1
#
_cell.length_a   1.000
_cell.length_b   1.000
_cell.length_c   1.000
_cell.angle_alpha   90.00
_cell.angle_beta   90.00
_cell.angle_gamma   90.00
#
_symmetry.space_group_name_H-M   'P 1'
#
loop_
_entity.id
_entity.type
_entity.pdbx_description
1 polymer ?
#
loop_
_entity_poly.entity_id
_entity_poly.type
_entity_poly.pdbx_seq_one_letter_code
_entity_poly.pdbx_strand_id
1 'polypeptide(L)'
;MGKPTAEELQVAIAKAITMREGGHDEDNVAKALLSLNYRMQKMEALLSTVKRYLHAGQSATDHRNLLLAVQVAEKANADEDKGDSSSSDSRGLS
;
A
#
# COMPACT_ATOMS: atom_id res chain seq x y z
N MET A 1 0.76 -2.57 22.77
CA MET A 1 0.12 -1.64 21.82
C MET A 1 -1.08 -2.34 21.20
N GLY A 2 -2.25 -1.69 21.15
CA GLY A 2 -3.46 -2.24 20.54
C GLY A 2 -3.55 -1.96 19.05
N LYS A 3 -4.29 -2.79 18.30
CA LYS A 3 -4.62 -2.50 16.90
C LYS A 3 -5.53 -1.27 16.86
N PRO A 4 -5.26 -0.26 16.00
CA PRO A 4 -6.14 0.89 15.86
C PRO A 4 -7.52 0.46 15.38
N THR A 5 -8.55 1.19 15.79
CA THR A 5 -9.88 1.06 15.21
C THR A 5 -9.86 1.50 13.74
N ALA A 6 -10.92 1.17 13.00
CA ALA A 6 -11.05 1.62 11.62
C ALA A 6 -11.07 3.16 11.50
N GLU A 7 -11.70 3.83 12.46
CA GLU A 7 -11.78 5.28 12.55
C GLU A 7 -10.41 5.90 12.86
N GLU A 8 -9.69 5.36 13.85
CA GLU A 8 -8.33 5.80 14.20
C GLU A 8 -7.38 5.65 13.01
N LEU A 9 -7.46 4.52 12.30
CA LEU A 9 -6.66 4.29 11.10
C LEU A 9 -7.04 5.29 10.00
N GLN A 10 -8.32 5.53 9.75
CA GLN A 10 -8.77 6.48 8.73
C GLN A 10 -8.25 7.90 9.01
N VAL A 11 -8.32 8.34 10.28
CA VAL A 11 -7.77 9.64 10.70
C VAL A 11 -6.26 9.70 10.48
N ALA A 12 -5.52 8.63 10.84
CA ALA A 12 -4.08 8.57 10.64
C ALA A 12 -3.67 8.63 9.15
N ILE A 13 -4.41 7.92 8.29
CA ILE A 13 -4.19 7.96 6.83
C ILE A 13 -4.48 9.35 6.26
N ALA A 14 -5.59 9.98 6.66
CA ALA A 14 -5.91 11.34 6.23
C ALA A 14 -4.81 12.33 6.64
N LYS A 15 -4.30 12.22 7.87
CA LYS A 15 -3.20 13.06 8.35
C LYS A 15 -1.91 12.84 7.56
N ALA A 16 -1.57 11.60 7.25
CA ALA A 16 -0.39 11.29 6.44
C ALA A 16 -0.51 11.85 5.01
N ILE A 17 -1.70 11.80 4.39
CA ILE A 17 -1.93 12.45 3.09
C ILE A 17 -1.62 13.94 3.19
N THR A 18 -2.19 14.64 4.18
CA THR A 18 -1.94 16.07 4.38
C THR A 18 -0.46 16.38 4.65
N MET A 19 0.25 15.54 5.42
CA MET A 19 1.68 15.71 5.67
C MET A 19 2.49 15.63 4.37
N ARG A 20 2.19 14.64 3.51
CA ARG A 20 2.89 14.45 2.24
C ARG A 20 2.60 15.57 1.26
N GLU A 21 1.33 15.99 1.14
CA GLU A 21 0.92 17.07 0.24
C GLU A 21 1.43 18.45 0.71
N GLY A 22 1.55 18.65 2.03
CA GLY A 22 2.07 19.87 2.62
C GLY A 22 3.60 19.94 2.68
N GLY A 23 4.32 18.92 2.23
CA GLY A 23 5.79 18.86 2.30
C GLY A 23 6.34 18.69 3.73
N HIS A 24 5.49 18.26 4.69
CA HIS A 24 5.84 18.05 6.09
C HIS A 24 6.13 16.57 6.39
N ASP A 25 6.85 15.90 5.50
CA ASP A 25 7.18 14.47 5.60
C ASP A 25 8.70 14.23 5.55
N GLU A 26 9.45 15.04 6.29
CA GLU A 26 10.93 15.05 6.29
C GLU A 26 11.52 13.67 6.61
N ASP A 27 10.91 12.96 7.58
CA ASP A 27 11.33 11.63 8.00
C ASP A 27 10.63 10.49 7.24
N ASN A 28 9.90 10.79 6.16
CA ASN A 28 9.14 9.82 5.35
C ASN A 28 8.10 9.00 6.13
N VAL A 29 7.63 9.49 7.28
CA VAL A 29 6.62 8.81 8.12
C VAL A 29 5.31 8.66 7.35
N ALA A 30 4.85 9.71 6.68
CA ALA A 30 3.63 9.67 5.89
C ALA A 30 3.80 8.80 4.65
N LYS A 31 4.91 8.93 3.91
CA LYS A 31 5.23 8.05 2.78
C LYS A 31 5.22 6.58 3.20
N ALA A 32 5.88 6.24 4.30
CA ALA A 32 5.93 4.87 4.81
C ALA A 32 4.54 4.36 5.22
N LEU A 33 3.77 5.16 5.98
CA LEU A 33 2.43 4.77 6.43
C LEU A 33 1.47 4.57 5.24
N LEU A 34 1.47 5.48 4.27
CA LEU A 34 0.59 5.40 3.10
C LEU A 34 0.94 4.21 2.22
N SER A 35 2.23 3.94 2.01
CA SER A 35 2.63 2.78 1.21
C SER A 35 2.30 1.48 1.92
N LEU A 36 2.58 1.39 3.23
CA LEU A 36 2.20 0.22 4.02
C LEU A 36 0.69 -0.03 4.00
N ASN A 37 -0.13 1.02 4.14
CA ASN A 37 -1.57 0.91 4.06
C ASN A 37 -2.03 0.41 2.68
N TYR A 38 -1.48 0.95 1.60
CA TYR A 38 -1.77 0.49 0.24
C TYR A 38 -1.45 -1.00 0.06
N ARG A 39 -0.26 -1.44 0.49
CA ARG A 39 0.16 -2.85 0.41
C ARG A 39 -0.73 -3.75 1.26
N MET A 40 -1.06 -3.31 2.47
CA MET A 40 -1.94 -4.06 3.37
C MET A 40 -3.31 -4.29 2.73
N GLN A 41 -3.90 -3.29 2.07
CA GLN A 41 -5.16 -3.45 1.35
C GLN A 41 -5.09 -4.51 0.24
N LYS A 42 -3.96 -4.61 -0.47
CA LYS A 42 -3.76 -5.66 -1.49
C LYS A 42 -3.60 -7.05 -0.86
N MET A 43 -2.91 -7.14 0.28
CA MET A 43 -2.79 -8.38 1.03
C MET A 43 -4.13 -8.86 1.61
N GLU A 44 -4.97 -7.94 2.12
CA GLU A 44 -6.31 -8.27 2.61
C GLU A 44 -7.22 -8.78 1.47
N ALA A 45 -7.14 -8.15 0.30
CA ALA A 45 -7.85 -8.61 -0.90
C ALA A 45 -7.38 -10.01 -1.33
N LEU A 46 -6.06 -10.26 -1.35
CA LEU A 46 -5.50 -11.58 -1.62
C LEU A 46 -6.00 -12.62 -0.62
N LEU A 47 -5.98 -12.31 0.68
CA LEU A 47 -6.45 -13.22 1.73
C LEU A 47 -7.92 -13.58 1.55
N SER A 48 -8.76 -12.60 1.17
CA SER A 48 -10.17 -12.84 0.85
C SER A 48 -10.33 -13.79 -0.34
N THR A 49 -9.57 -13.58 -1.42
CA THR A 49 -9.60 -14.46 -2.60
C THR A 49 -9.08 -15.86 -2.29
N VAL A 50 -8.02 -16.00 -1.49
CA VAL A 50 -7.50 -17.30 -1.02
C VAL A 50 -8.58 -18.04 -0.23
N LYS A 51 -9.23 -17.39 0.72
CA LYS A 51 -10.34 -18.00 1.49
C LYS A 51 -11.44 -18.49 0.56
N ARG A 52 -11.87 -17.66 -0.39
CA ARG A 52 -12.86 -18.06 -1.39
C ARG A 52 -12.41 -19.29 -2.18
N TYR A 53 -11.19 -19.28 -2.71
CA TYR A 53 -10.65 -20.37 -3.51
C TYR A 53 -10.60 -21.69 -2.73
N LEU A 54 -10.14 -21.65 -1.48
CA LEU A 54 -10.03 -22.83 -0.61
C LEU A 54 -11.39 -23.42 -0.22
N HIS A 55 -12.44 -22.60 -0.13
CA HIS A 55 -13.76 -23.04 0.33
C HIS A 55 -14.78 -23.28 -0.79
N ALA A 56 -14.56 -22.77 -2.01
CA ALA A 56 -15.53 -22.81 -3.11
C ALA A 56 -15.27 -23.93 -4.16
N GLY A 57 -14.47 -24.96 -3.82
CA GLY A 57 -14.25 -26.10 -4.71
C GLY A 57 -13.32 -25.85 -5.90
N GLN A 58 -12.53 -24.77 -5.86
CA GLN A 58 -11.41 -24.49 -6.77
C GLN A 58 -11.78 -24.49 -8.27
N SER A 59 -12.84 -23.76 -8.66
CA SER A 59 -13.18 -23.58 -10.07
C SER A 59 -12.06 -22.93 -10.88
N ALA A 60 -12.04 -23.13 -12.20
CA ALA A 60 -11.07 -22.46 -13.09
C ALA A 60 -11.15 -20.92 -12.99
N THR A 61 -12.35 -20.38 -12.79
CA THR A 61 -12.57 -18.94 -12.57
C THR A 61 -11.94 -18.48 -11.26
N ASP A 62 -12.13 -19.21 -10.17
CA ASP A 62 -11.54 -18.87 -8.88
C ASP A 62 -10.02 -19.01 -8.89
N HIS A 63 -9.49 -20.02 -9.59
CA HIS A 63 -8.05 -20.17 -9.80
C HIS A 63 -7.46 -18.96 -10.54
N ARG A 64 -8.10 -18.53 -11.64
CA ARG A 64 -7.69 -17.33 -12.37
C ARG A 64 -7.73 -16.08 -11.48
N ASN A 65 -8.80 -15.91 -10.70
CA ASN A 65 -8.94 -14.77 -9.79
C ASN A 65 -7.86 -14.77 -8.72
N LEU A 66 -7.48 -15.95 -8.20
CA LEU A 66 -6.38 -16.09 -7.26
C LEU A 66 -5.04 -15.65 -7.89
N LEU A 67 -4.73 -16.13 -9.11
CA LEU A 67 -3.49 -15.73 -9.81
C LEU A 67 -3.42 -14.22 -10.02
N LEU A 68 -4.52 -13.58 -10.42
CA LEU A 68 -4.57 -12.12 -10.56
C LEU A 68 -4.36 -11.41 -9.22
N ALA A 69 -4.97 -11.90 -8.14
CA ALA A 69 -4.79 -11.34 -6.82
C ALA A 69 -3.33 -11.45 -6.33
N VAL A 70 -2.66 -12.57 -6.61
CA VAL A 70 -1.23 -12.75 -6.30
C VAL A 70 -0.39 -11.73 -7.06
N GLN A 71 -0.59 -11.57 -8.37
CA GLN A 71 0.16 -10.61 -9.19
C GLN A 71 -0.02 -9.16 -8.69
N VAL A 72 -1.24 -8.77 -8.32
CA VAL A 72 -1.51 -7.43 -7.78
C VAL A 72 -0.79 -7.22 -6.44
N ALA A 73 -0.82 -8.21 -5.57
CA ALA A 73 -0.16 -8.21 -4.28
C ALA A 73 1.38 -8.13 -4.41
N GLU A 74 1.97 -8.89 -5.33
CA GLU A 74 3.41 -8.86 -5.62
C GLU A 74 3.85 -7.52 -6.19
N LYS A 75 3.10 -7.00 -7.17
CA LYS A 75 3.40 -5.69 -7.77
C LYS A 75 3.38 -4.57 -6.72
N ALA A 76 2.38 -4.57 -5.83
CA ALA A 76 2.28 -3.59 -4.76
C ALA A 76 3.49 -3.62 -3.80
N ASN A 77 4.11 -4.79 -3.59
CA ASN A 77 5.34 -4.90 -2.80
C ASN A 77 6.59 -4.49 -3.58
N ALA A 78 6.62 -4.67 -4.91
CA ALA A 78 7.78 -4.35 -5.74
C ALA A 78 7.90 -2.86 -6.12
N ASP A 79 6.78 -2.15 -6.24
CA ASP A 79 6.75 -0.75 -6.68
C ASP A 79 7.39 0.23 -5.66
N GLU A 80 7.68 -0.18 -4.41
CA GLU A 80 8.37 0.65 -3.40
C GLU A 80 9.90 0.74 -3.60
N ASP A 81 10.51 -0.21 -4.31
CA ASP A 81 11.98 -0.28 -4.45
C ASP A 81 12.52 0.69 -5.53
N LYS A 82 11.62 1.24 -6.36
CA LYS A 82 11.96 2.28 -7.35
C LYS A 82 11.83 3.65 -6.70
N GLY A 83 12.75 3.94 -5.80
CA GLY A 83 12.85 5.24 -5.14
C GLY A 83 12.84 6.39 -6.16
N ASP A 84 11.92 7.32 -5.93
CA ASP A 84 11.76 8.58 -6.65
C ASP A 84 13.08 9.36 -6.67
N SER A 85 13.84 9.21 -7.77
CA SER A 85 15.07 9.96 -8.03
C SER A 85 14.78 11.35 -8.61
N SER A 86 13.58 11.89 -8.44
CA SER A 86 13.20 13.22 -8.89
C SER A 86 13.13 14.22 -7.72
N SER A 87 14.29 14.57 -7.19
CA SER A 87 14.51 15.94 -6.71
C SER A 87 15.88 16.39 -7.17
N SER A 88 15.89 16.77 -8.45
CA SER A 88 16.96 17.45 -9.15
C SER A 88 17.21 18.84 -8.55
N ASP A 89 18.49 19.12 -8.34
CA ASP A 89 19.15 20.38 -8.72
C ASP A 89 18.28 21.64 -8.70
N SER A 90 18.35 22.38 -7.59
CA SER A 90 18.27 23.85 -7.66
C SER A 90 18.89 24.48 -6.42
N ARG A 91 20.20 24.77 -6.50
CA ARG A 91 20.83 26.04 -6.07
C ARG A 91 22.32 26.04 -6.41
N GLY A 92 22.59 26.22 -7.70
CA GLY A 92 23.73 27.02 -8.10
C GLY A 92 23.42 28.50 -7.91
N LEU A 93 24.46 29.26 -7.53
CA LEU A 93 24.66 30.69 -7.75
C LEU A 93 23.76 31.66 -6.97
N SER A 94 24.29 32.16 -5.84
CA SER A 94 24.73 33.56 -5.68
C SER A 94 25.41 33.75 -4.33
#